data_AF-A0A7G9Y8M1-F1
#
_entry.id   AF-A0A7G9Y8M1-F1
#
_cell.length_a   1.000
_cell.length_b   1.000
_cell.length_c   1.000
_cell.angle_alpha   90.00
_cell.angle_beta   90.00
_cell.angle_gamma   90.00
#
_symmetry.space_group_name_H-M   'P 1'
#
loop_
_entity.id
_entity.type
_entity.pdbx_description
1 polymer ?
#
loop_
_entity_poly.entity_id
_entity_poly.type
_entity_poly.pdbx_seq_one_letter_code
_entity_poly.pdbx_strand_id
1 'polypeptide(L)'
;MSRIYSLGGCPTGQLEEADTVIGTVNNPDLIDELTEHGVEFEEGEPWTGIFGTSGILLPMSRARGIDAACLMGITSGYLVDPKSAQAVIEVLASLLKIDVDTQALEEHAAEMEKVVAKLQEMQQYSGMNKTEDDLRYIG
;
A
#
# COMPACT_ATOMS: atom_id res chain seq x y z
N MET A 1 6.58 0.14 -27.22
CA MET A 1 5.19 -0.20 -26.87
C MET A 1 4.73 0.75 -25.80
N SER A 2 3.47 1.17 -25.82
CA SER A 2 2.88 2.00 -24.76
C SER A 2 2.13 1.07 -23.80
N ARG A 3 2.41 1.19 -22.49
CA ARG A 3 1.76 0.42 -21.41
C ARG A 3 1.08 1.38 -20.46
N ILE A 4 -0.03 0.97 -19.87
CA ILE A 4 -0.75 1.75 -18.85
C ILE A 4 -0.41 1.21 -17.47
N TYR A 5 -0.01 2.10 -16.57
CA TYR A 5 0.15 1.79 -15.15
C TYR A 5 -0.88 2.60 -14.36
N SER A 6 -1.65 1.93 -13.52
CA SER A 6 -2.47 2.57 -12.50
C SER A 6 -1.89 2.27 -11.12
N LEU A 7 -1.86 3.27 -10.25
CA LEU A 7 -1.31 3.16 -8.90
C LEU A 7 -2.43 3.32 -7.88
N GLY A 8 -2.33 2.60 -6.77
CA GLY A 8 -3.29 2.70 -5.68
C GLY A 8 -2.75 2.15 -4.37
N GLY A 9 -3.63 2.09 -3.36
CA GLY A 9 -3.36 1.48 -2.07
C GLY A 9 -4.36 0.36 -1.79
N CYS A 10 -3.88 -0.70 -1.15
CA CYS A 10 -4.66 -1.85 -0.73
C CYS A 10 -4.76 -1.87 0.80
N PRO A 11 -5.89 -1.43 1.39
CA PRO A 11 -6.05 -1.41 2.84
C PRO A 11 -6.24 -2.82 3.40
N THR A 12 -5.36 -3.27 4.30
CA THR A 12 -5.47 -4.58 4.98
C THR A 12 -6.12 -4.46 6.36
N GLY A 13 -6.22 -3.24 6.91
CA GLY A 13 -6.71 -3.01 8.27
C GLY A 13 -5.73 -3.45 9.36
N GLN A 14 -4.52 -3.88 8.98
CA GLN A 14 -3.44 -4.22 9.90
C GLN A 14 -2.29 -3.23 9.73
N LEU A 15 -1.56 -2.99 10.83
CA LEU A 15 -0.28 -2.29 10.76
C LEU A 15 0.78 -3.32 10.36
N GLU A 16 0.84 -3.60 9.06
CA GLU A 16 1.84 -4.48 8.43
C GLU A 16 3.04 -3.66 7.92
N GLU A 17 4.13 -4.34 7.55
CA GLU A 17 5.27 -3.69 6.92
C GLU A 17 4.86 -3.09 5.57
N ALA A 18 5.16 -1.81 5.36
CA ALA A 18 4.61 -0.96 4.31
C ALA A 18 5.43 -1.02 3.01
N ASP A 19 5.98 -2.20 2.72
CA ASP A 19 7.03 -2.41 1.72
C ASP A 19 6.54 -3.29 0.57
N THR A 20 5.37 -3.92 0.72
CA THR A 20 4.80 -4.84 -0.27
C THR A 20 3.97 -4.10 -1.31
N VAL A 21 4.25 -4.39 -2.58
CA VAL A 21 3.47 -3.93 -3.73
C VAL A 21 2.83 -5.14 -4.41
N ILE A 22 1.50 -5.16 -4.46
CA ILE A 22 0.76 -6.21 -5.18
C ILE A 22 0.35 -5.74 -6.58
N GLY A 23 0.30 -6.68 -7.51
CA GLY A 23 0.03 -6.45 -8.91
C GLY A 23 -1.27 -7.05 -9.41
N THR A 24 -1.88 -6.42 -10.41
CA THR A 24 -2.85 -7.07 -11.29
C THR A 24 -2.62 -6.66 -12.72
N VAL A 25 -2.61 -7.62 -13.64
CA VAL A 25 -2.29 -7.40 -15.06
C VAL A 25 -3.45 -7.80 -15.95
N ASN A 26 -3.59 -7.15 -17.10
CA ASN A 26 -4.55 -7.56 -18.13
C ASN A 26 -3.97 -8.59 -19.12
N ASN A 27 -2.65 -8.82 -19.07
CA ASN A 27 -1.88 -9.75 -19.86
C ASN A 27 -0.93 -10.54 -18.94
N PRO A 28 -1.07 -11.89 -18.83
CA PRO A 28 -0.22 -12.72 -17.97
C PRO A 28 1.27 -12.69 -18.31
N ASP A 29 1.64 -12.36 -19.55
CA ASP A 29 3.04 -12.28 -19.99
C ASP A 29 3.83 -11.18 -19.25
N LEU A 30 3.13 -10.30 -18.52
CA LEU A 30 3.72 -9.23 -17.71
C LEU A 30 4.16 -9.68 -16.32
N ILE A 31 3.69 -10.83 -15.83
CA ILE A 31 3.88 -11.28 -14.45
C ILE A 31 5.38 -11.43 -14.14
N ASP A 32 6.11 -12.19 -14.96
CA ASP A 32 7.53 -12.45 -14.74
C ASP A 32 8.34 -11.14 -14.69
N GLU A 33 8.11 -10.22 -15.64
CA GLU A 33 8.75 -8.89 -15.67
C GLU A 33 8.45 -8.10 -14.38
N LEU A 34 7.18 -8.03 -13.98
CA LEU A 34 6.77 -7.25 -12.81
C LEU A 34 7.30 -7.85 -11.50
N THR A 35 7.37 -9.18 -11.38
CA THR A 35 7.93 -9.86 -10.22
C THR A 35 9.44 -9.65 -10.09
N GLU A 36 10.19 -9.57 -11.18
CA GLU A 36 11.61 -9.18 -11.15
C GLU A 36 11.83 -7.77 -10.56
N HIS A 37 10.82 -6.90 -10.66
CA HIS A 37 10.82 -5.56 -10.10
C HIS A 37 10.20 -5.45 -8.70
N GLY A 38 9.89 -6.58 -8.04
CA GLY A 38 9.38 -6.61 -6.67
C GLY A 38 7.85 -6.55 -6.54
N VAL A 39 7.11 -6.81 -7.62
CA VAL A 39 5.64 -6.91 -7.56
C VAL A 39 5.20 -8.33 -7.21
N GLU A 40 4.38 -8.45 -6.19
CA GLU A 40 3.77 -9.71 -5.77
C GLU A 40 2.43 -9.93 -6.47
N PHE A 41 2.19 -11.17 -6.90
CA PHE A 41 0.92 -11.60 -7.45
C PHE A 41 0.38 -12.73 -6.58
N GLU A 42 -0.68 -12.44 -5.81
CA GLU A 42 -1.32 -13.47 -4.99
C GLU A 42 -2.28 -14.32 -5.84
N GLU A 43 -2.15 -15.65 -5.71
CA GLU A 43 -3.15 -16.60 -6.20
C GLU A 43 -4.10 -16.96 -5.05
N GLY A 44 -5.24 -16.27 -4.90
CA GLY A 44 -6.25 -16.66 -3.91
C GLY A 44 -7.17 -15.54 -3.40
N GLU A 45 -8.06 -15.90 -2.47
CA GLU A 45 -8.90 -14.97 -1.70
C GLU A 45 -8.25 -14.60 -0.35
N PRO A 46 -8.51 -13.40 0.19
CA PRO A 46 -9.49 -12.42 -0.28
C PRO A 46 -8.88 -11.43 -1.28
N TRP A 47 -9.38 -11.44 -2.51
CA TRP A 47 -9.07 -10.38 -3.46
C TRP A 47 -9.70 -9.08 -2.93
N THR A 48 -8.88 -8.15 -2.49
CA THR A 48 -9.29 -6.75 -2.33
C THR A 48 -9.56 -6.23 -3.74
N GLY A 49 -10.78 -6.45 -4.23
CA GLY A 49 -11.14 -6.14 -5.62
C GLY A 49 -10.64 -4.74 -6.01
N ILE A 50 -10.11 -4.60 -7.23
CA ILE A 50 -9.65 -3.30 -7.71
C ILE A 50 -10.87 -2.54 -8.21
N PHE A 51 -11.29 -1.53 -7.45
CA PHE A 51 -12.43 -0.69 -7.80
C PHE A 51 -12.00 0.65 -8.42
N GLY A 52 -12.97 1.39 -8.95
CA GLY A 52 -12.73 2.71 -9.52
C GLY A 52 -12.01 2.68 -10.87
N THR A 53 -11.21 3.72 -11.13
CA THR A 53 -10.50 3.89 -12.41
C THR A 53 -9.48 2.79 -12.67
N SER A 54 -8.72 2.39 -11.64
CA SER A 54 -7.74 1.31 -11.72
C SER A 54 -8.38 -0.02 -12.17
N GLY A 55 -9.57 -0.33 -11.64
CA GLY A 55 -10.29 -1.56 -11.97
C GLY A 55 -10.80 -1.59 -13.42
N ILE A 56 -11.31 -0.46 -13.93
CA ILE A 56 -11.86 -0.39 -15.29
C ILE A 56 -10.77 -0.28 -16.36
N LEU A 57 -9.60 0.28 -16.03
CA LEU A 57 -8.50 0.46 -16.97
C LEU A 57 -7.95 -0.87 -17.50
N LEU A 58 -7.85 -1.91 -16.67
CA LEU A 58 -7.36 -3.23 -17.09
C LEU A 58 -8.17 -3.84 -18.26
N PRO A 59 -9.49 -4.06 -18.14
CA PRO A 59 -10.29 -4.60 -19.23
C PRO A 59 -10.43 -3.62 -20.41
N MET A 60 -10.54 -2.31 -20.15
CA MET A 60 -10.67 -1.29 -21.21
C MET A 60 -9.41 -1.18 -22.08
N SER A 61 -8.24 -1.38 -21.49
CA SER A 61 -6.95 -1.36 -22.20
C SER A 61 -6.78 -2.63 -23.01
N ARG A 62 -7.19 -3.78 -22.46
CA ARG A 62 -7.16 -5.07 -23.17
C ARG A 62 -8.01 -5.04 -24.44
N ALA A 63 -9.21 -4.45 -24.38
CA ALA A 63 -10.07 -4.27 -25.55
C ALA A 63 -9.45 -3.41 -26.67
N ARG A 64 -8.41 -2.63 -26.34
CA ARG A 64 -7.65 -1.79 -27.28
C ARG A 64 -6.29 -2.38 -27.65
N GLY A 65 -5.96 -3.59 -27.18
CA GLY A 65 -4.65 -4.20 -27.39
C GLY A 65 -3.51 -3.46 -26.68
N ILE A 66 -3.82 -2.79 -25.55
CA ILE A 66 -2.83 -2.07 -24.74
C ILE A 66 -2.60 -2.87 -23.46
N ASP A 67 -1.35 -3.23 -23.21
CA ASP A 67 -0.94 -3.85 -21.95
C ASP A 67 -1.14 -2.86 -20.79
N ALA A 68 -1.66 -3.37 -19.68
CA ALA A 68 -1.91 -2.59 -18.49
C ALA A 68 -1.62 -3.39 -17.21
N ALA A 69 -1.07 -2.70 -16.22
CA ALA A 69 -0.84 -3.22 -14.88
C ALA A 69 -1.38 -2.22 -13.83
N CYS A 70 -1.96 -2.74 -12.76
CA CYS A 70 -2.26 -1.99 -11.55
C CYS A 70 -1.27 -2.39 -10.47
N LEU A 71 -0.61 -1.40 -9.87
CA LEU A 71 0.30 -1.56 -8.74
C LEU A 71 -0.37 -0.98 -7.50
N MET A 72 -0.43 -1.76 -6.43
CA MET A 72 -1.11 -1.36 -5.19
C MET A 72 -0.16 -1.56 -4.02
N GLY A 73 0.16 -0.47 -3.31
CA GLY A 73 0.92 -0.57 -2.07
C GLY A 73 0.02 -1.10 -0.96
N ILE A 74 0.50 -2.10 -0.22
CA ILE A 74 -0.18 -2.56 0.99
C ILE A 74 -0.14 -1.45 2.03
N THR A 75 -1.26 -1.19 2.70
CA THR A 75 -1.34 -0.17 3.74
C THR A 75 -2.39 -0.53 4.79
N SER A 76 -2.30 0.05 5.98
CA SER A 76 -3.34 -0.11 7.01
C SER A 76 -4.69 0.49 6.59
N GLY A 77 -4.67 1.54 5.76
CA GLY A 77 -5.87 2.30 5.38
C GLY A 77 -6.42 3.23 6.45
N TYR A 78 -5.84 3.28 7.66
CA TYR A 78 -6.30 4.15 8.76
C TYR A 78 -5.63 5.52 8.77
N LEU A 79 -4.39 5.61 8.28
CA LEU A 79 -3.58 6.82 8.24
C LEU A 79 -2.99 7.00 6.84
N VAL A 80 -2.52 8.20 6.55
CA VAL A 80 -1.66 8.43 5.37
C VAL A 80 -0.38 7.62 5.56
N ASP A 81 0.01 6.89 4.51
CA ASP A 81 1.12 5.94 4.54
C ASP A 81 2.17 6.28 3.47
N PRO A 82 3.17 7.11 3.82
CA PRO A 82 4.18 7.56 2.86
C PRO A 82 5.11 6.42 2.42
N LYS A 83 5.29 5.39 3.27
CA LYS A 83 6.12 4.22 2.96
C LYS A 83 5.48 3.37 1.86
N SER A 84 4.19 3.09 2.00
CA SER A 84 3.43 2.38 0.97
C SER A 84 3.47 3.12 -0.38
N ALA A 85 3.33 4.45 -0.36
CA ALA A 85 3.47 5.26 -1.56
C ALA A 85 4.89 5.21 -2.16
N GLN A 86 5.92 5.24 -1.30
CA GLN A 86 7.31 5.13 -1.70
C GLN A 86 7.59 3.78 -2.39
N ALA A 87 7.17 2.66 -1.80
CA ALA A 87 7.36 1.33 -2.38
C ALA A 87 6.77 1.24 -3.80
N VAL A 88 5.55 1.76 -4.00
CA VAL A 88 4.91 1.80 -5.34
C VAL A 88 5.71 2.66 -6.33
N ILE A 89 6.22 3.80 -5.90
CA ILE A 89 7.02 4.70 -6.75
C ILE A 89 8.35 4.06 -7.11
N GLU A 90 9.03 3.39 -6.18
CA GLU A 90 10.30 2.70 -6.42
C GLU A 90 10.14 1.58 -7.46
N VAL A 91 9.08 0.77 -7.32
CA VAL A 91 8.73 -0.26 -8.33
C VAL A 91 8.48 0.37 -9.69
N LEU A 92 7.66 1.42 -9.76
CA LEU A 92 7.34 2.09 -11.02
C LEU A 92 8.59 2.74 -11.65
N ALA A 93 9.43 3.38 -10.85
CA ALA A 93 10.67 4.01 -11.28
C ALA A 93 11.63 2.96 -11.87
N SER A 94 11.74 1.80 -11.22
CA SER A 94 12.51 0.65 -11.69
C SER A 94 12.01 0.11 -13.03
N LEU A 95 10.69 -0.07 -13.18
CA LEU A 95 10.04 -0.51 -14.43
C LEU A 95 10.26 0.48 -15.58
N LEU A 96 10.14 1.78 -15.30
CA LEU A 96 10.29 2.84 -16.30
C LEU A 96 11.76 3.25 -16.53
N LYS A 97 12.69 2.75 -15.71
CA LYS A 97 14.12 3.10 -15.71
C LYS A 97 14.34 4.61 -15.59
N ILE A 98 13.59 5.22 -14.68
CA ILE A 98 13.70 6.64 -14.35
C ILE A 98 14.24 6.79 -12.92
N ASP A 99 14.92 7.89 -12.67
CA ASP A 99 15.34 8.28 -11.33
C ASP A 99 14.29 9.21 -10.72
N VAL A 100 13.80 8.87 -9.53
CA VAL A 100 12.78 9.64 -8.81
C VAL A 100 13.30 9.89 -7.41
N ASP A 101 13.44 11.15 -7.06
CA ASP A 101 13.80 11.56 -5.70
C ASP A 101 12.63 11.30 -4.74
N THR A 102 12.82 10.35 -3.83
CA THR A 102 11.86 9.95 -2.80
C THR A 102 12.12 10.61 -1.44
N GLN A 103 13.09 11.53 -1.33
CA GLN A 103 13.48 12.14 -0.05
C GLN A 103 12.27 12.76 0.70
N ALA A 104 11.36 13.43 0.00
CA ALA A 104 10.18 14.01 0.62
C ALA A 104 9.22 12.95 1.22
N LEU A 105 9.15 11.76 0.61
CA LEU A 105 8.36 10.64 1.14
C LEU A 105 9.04 10.04 2.38
N GLU A 106 10.36 9.92 2.38
CA GLU A 106 11.15 9.43 3.51
C GLU A 106 11.03 10.34 4.73
N GLU A 107 11.15 11.66 4.52
CA GLU A 107 10.98 12.66 5.58
C GLU A 107 9.56 12.58 6.18
N HIS A 108 8.54 12.47 5.33
CA HIS A 108 7.17 12.35 5.78
C HIS A 108 6.88 11.01 6.45
N ALA A 109 7.49 9.91 6.01
CA ALA A 109 7.41 8.62 6.68
C ALA A 109 7.95 8.70 8.12
N ALA A 110 9.12 9.33 8.31
CA ALA A 110 9.72 9.52 9.62
C ALA A 110 8.88 10.43 10.55
N GLU A 111 8.14 11.39 9.98
CA GLU A 111 7.15 12.16 10.74
C GLU A 111 5.96 11.28 11.16
N MET A 112 5.43 10.48 10.24
CA MET A 112 4.29 9.60 10.50
C MET A 112 4.62 8.52 11.55
N GLU A 113 5.84 8.00 11.59
CA GLU A 113 6.29 7.10 12.65
C GLU A 113 6.21 7.73 14.04
N LYS A 114 6.58 9.01 14.18
CA LYS A 114 6.47 9.74 15.45
C LYS A 114 5.01 9.93 15.87
N VAL A 115 4.12 10.17 14.90
CA VAL A 115 2.67 10.28 15.16
C VAL A 115 2.12 8.95 15.67
N VAL A 116 2.46 7.85 15.01
CA VAL A 116 2.04 6.49 15.40
C VAL A 116 2.57 6.14 16.80
N ALA A 117 3.84 6.40 17.08
CA ALA A 117 4.43 6.16 18.39
C ALA A 117 3.70 6.92 19.50
N LYS A 118 3.40 8.21 19.28
CA LYS A 118 2.65 9.02 20.25
C LYS A 118 1.22 8.51 20.47
N LEU A 119 0.55 8.03 19.43
CA LEU A 119 -0.77 7.42 19.56
C LEU A 119 -0.72 6.13 20.38
N GLN A 120 0.30 5.30 20.18
CA GLN A 120 0.51 4.07 20.95
C GLN A 120 0.77 4.38 22.44
N GLU A 121 1.61 5.37 22.74
CA GLU A 121 1.85 5.82 24.12
C GLU A 121 0.55 6.29 24.79
N MET A 122 -0.26 7.12 24.12
CA MET A 122 -1.52 7.62 24.67
C MET A 122 -2.55 6.50 24.93
N GLN A 123 -2.57 5.45 24.09
CA GLN A 123 -3.41 4.27 24.30
C GLN A 123 -2.96 3.46 25.52
N GLN A 124 -1.65 3.32 25.73
CA GLN A 124 -1.10 2.66 26.93
C GLN A 124 -1.47 3.43 28.21
N TYR A 125 -1.33 4.76 28.20
CA TYR A 125 -1.74 5.62 29.33
C TYR A 125 -3.25 5.59 29.59
N SER A 126 -4.08 5.52 28.53
CA SER A 126 -5.54 5.42 28.69
C SER A 126 -6.00 4.04 29.17
N GLY A 127 -5.26 2.98 28.83
CA GLY A 127 -5.49 1.62 29.34
C GLY A 127 -5.16 1.46 30.82
N MET A 128 -4.12 2.14 31.32
CA MET A 128 -3.75 2.18 32.75
C MET A 128 -4.76 2.95 33.61
N ASN A 129 -5.36 4.03 33.11
CA ASN A 129 -6.36 4.80 33.87
C ASN A 129 -7.71 4.06 34.02
N LYS A 130 -8.09 3.21 33.07
CA LYS A 130 -9.31 2.37 33.20
C LYS A 130 -9.19 1.31 34.32
N THR A 131 -7.99 0.82 34.60
CA THR A 131 -7.78 -0.20 35.64
C THR A 131 -7.81 0.40 37.05
N GLU A 132 -7.44 1.67 37.22
CA GLU A 132 -7.49 2.34 38.53
C GLU A 132 -8.90 2.78 38.95
N ASP A 133 -9.79 3.15 38.01
CA ASP A 133 -11.17 3.54 38.33
C ASP A 133 -12.07 2.33 38.66
N ASP A 134 -11.89 1.18 37.99
CA ASP A 134 -12.62 -0.06 38.31
C ASP A 134 -12.27 -0.63 39.69
N LEU A 135 -11.03 -0.42 40.17
CA LEU A 135 -10.60 -0.85 41.51
C LEU A 135 -11.09 0.06 42.65
N ARG A 136 -11.59 1.27 42.34
CA ARG A 136 -12.14 2.21 43.34
C ARG A 136 -13.65 2.08 43.54
N TYR A 137 -14.34 1.31 42.69
CA TYR A 137 -15.79 1.08 42.79
C TYR A 137 -16.16 -0.11 43.72
N ILE A 138 -15.15 -0.83 44.23
CA ILE A 138 -15.32 -1.92 45.19
C ILE A 138 -14.82 -1.44 46.57
N GLY A 139 -15.49 -0.43 47.12
CA GLY A 139 -15.20 0.14 48.45
C GLY A 139 -16.48 0.60 49.13
#